data_AF-A0A2D5TJH0-F1
#
_entry.id   AF-A0A2D5TJH0-F1
#
_cell.length_a   1.000
_cell.length_b   1.000
_cell.length_c   1.000
_cell.angle_alpha   90.00
_cell.angle_beta   90.00
_cell.angle_gamma   90.00
#
_symmetry.space_group_name_H-M   'P 1'
#
loop_
_entity.id
_entity.type
_entity.pdbx_description
1 polymer ?
#
loop_
_entity_poly.entity_id
_entity_poly.type
_entity_poly.pdbx_seq_one_letter_code
_entity_poly.pdbx_strand_id
1 'polypeptide(L)'
;MSQTKKTSKLWIIASVVIGCLVVIALKAPSGVPDCGSADARLTLMDAFDQSPGARAASLVAEHAHSAEEVESSEDGSARACRAILTLNSKDEMKVTYTMKLMEDGRFELNYAAGW
;
A
#
# COMPACT_ATOMS: atom_id res chain seq x y z
N MET A 1 -34.22 -3.59 43.32
CA MET A 1 -33.65 -4.53 42.33
C MET A 1 -32.17 -4.18 42.17
N SER A 2 -31.31 -5.08 42.64
CA SER A 2 -29.85 -4.99 42.61
C SER A 2 -29.28 -5.41 41.26
N GLN A 3 -28.04 -4.97 40.99
CA GLN A 3 -26.94 -5.59 40.22
C GLN A 3 -26.29 -4.62 39.20
N THR A 4 -25.20 -3.94 39.56
CA THR A 4 -23.76 -4.32 39.49
C THR A 4 -23.10 -4.22 38.11
N LYS A 5 -22.15 -3.26 38.02
CA LYS A 5 -20.81 -3.32 37.41
C LYS A 5 -20.61 -4.21 36.16
N LYS A 6 -20.13 -3.57 35.08
CA LYS A 6 -18.81 -3.91 34.50
C LYS A 6 -18.25 -2.75 33.66
N THR A 7 -17.29 -2.06 34.27
CA THR A 7 -16.23 -1.33 33.58
C THR A 7 -15.48 -2.31 32.69
N SER A 8 -15.69 -2.25 31.38
CA SER A 8 -14.75 -2.83 30.41
C SER A 8 -13.93 -1.70 29.84
N LYS A 9 -12.82 -1.41 30.52
CA LYS A 9 -11.65 -0.76 29.93
C LYS A 9 -11.23 -1.66 28.76
N LEU A 10 -11.71 -1.38 27.56
CA LEU A 10 -11.23 -2.06 26.36
C LEU A 10 -9.82 -1.56 26.13
N TRP A 11 -8.88 -2.44 26.44
CA TRP A 11 -7.47 -2.24 26.34
C TRP A 11 -7.08 -1.77 24.93
N ILE A 12 -6.31 -0.71 24.94
CA ILE A 12 -5.39 -0.28 23.90
C ILE A 12 -4.56 -1.49 23.48
N ILE A 13 -4.84 -2.02 22.29
CA ILE A 13 -3.91 -2.81 21.49
C ILE A 13 -3.83 -2.01 20.19
N ALA A 14 -3.02 -0.95 20.11
CA ALA A 14 -1.59 -1.02 19.84
C ALA A 14 -1.24 -1.96 18.67
N SER A 15 -1.97 -1.84 17.57
CA SER A 15 -1.43 -2.13 16.24
C SER A 15 -1.45 -0.82 15.48
N VAL A 16 -0.40 -0.01 15.65
CA VAL A 16 -0.17 1.16 14.79
C VAL A 16 0.21 0.62 13.42
N VAL A 17 -0.80 0.21 12.65
CA VAL A 17 -0.65 0.06 11.21
C VAL A 17 -0.46 1.48 10.71
N ILE A 18 0.79 1.89 10.49
CA ILE A 18 1.12 3.12 9.77
C ILE A 18 0.76 2.86 8.29
N GLY A 19 -0.53 2.70 8.02
CA GLY A 19 -1.07 2.68 6.68
C GLY A 19 -1.12 4.12 6.22
N CYS A 20 -0.14 4.52 5.40
CA CYS A 20 -0.21 5.81 4.74
C CYS A 20 -1.06 5.68 3.48
N LEU A 21 -2.21 6.37 3.46
CA LEU A 21 -3.01 6.54 2.24
C LEU A 21 -2.32 7.60 1.37
N VAL A 22 -1.52 7.15 0.41
CA VAL A 22 -0.97 8.01 -0.65
C VAL A 22 -1.63 7.61 -1.95
N VAL A 23 -2.43 8.52 -2.51
CA VAL A 23 -3.17 8.32 -3.76
C VAL A 23 -2.37 8.93 -4.90
N ILE A 24 -1.77 8.09 -5.76
CA ILE A 24 -1.18 8.53 -7.02
C ILE A 24 -2.03 7.97 -8.16
N ALA A 25 -2.41 8.86 -9.07
CA ALA A 25 -3.32 8.55 -10.17
C ALA A 25 -2.61 8.67 -11.53
N LEU A 26 -2.36 7.54 -12.19
CA LEU A 26 -1.73 7.45 -13.51
C LEU A 26 -2.69 6.92 -14.57
N LYS A 27 -2.60 7.45 -15.80
CA LYS A 27 -3.53 7.11 -16.89
C LYS A 27 -3.31 5.67 -17.36
N ALA A 28 -4.35 4.85 -17.23
CA ALA A 28 -4.35 3.44 -17.59
C ALA A 28 -5.35 3.19 -18.74
N PRO A 29 -4.89 3.10 -20.00
CA PRO A 29 -5.76 3.06 -21.17
C PRO A 29 -6.59 1.76 -21.30
N SER A 30 -6.30 0.71 -20.53
CA SER A 30 -6.89 -0.63 -20.71
C SER A 30 -7.19 -1.39 -19.41
N GLY A 31 -7.27 -0.71 -18.25
CA GLY A 31 -7.49 -1.35 -16.94
C GLY A 31 -6.31 -1.17 -15.99
N VAL A 32 -6.41 -1.71 -14.76
CA VAL A 32 -5.28 -1.64 -13.80
C VAL A 32 -4.05 -2.37 -14.36
N PRO A 33 -2.84 -1.81 -14.20
CA PRO A 33 -1.64 -2.43 -14.75
C PRO A 33 -1.25 -3.72 -14.01
N ASP A 34 -0.39 -4.54 -14.62
CA ASP A 34 0.17 -5.72 -13.95
C ASP A 34 1.09 -5.34 -12.79
N CYS A 35 1.10 -6.16 -11.73
CA CYS A 35 1.93 -5.92 -10.55
C CYS A 35 3.42 -5.73 -10.90
N GLY A 36 3.91 -6.47 -11.91
CA GLY A 36 5.30 -6.39 -12.39
C GLY A 36 5.59 -5.26 -13.37
N SER A 37 4.57 -4.50 -13.79
CA SER A 37 4.72 -3.42 -14.77
C SER A 37 5.61 -2.30 -14.24
N ALA A 38 6.26 -1.59 -15.16
CA ALA A 38 7.06 -0.42 -14.81
C ALA A 38 6.20 0.67 -14.15
N ASP A 39 4.98 0.90 -14.66
CA ASP A 39 4.04 1.86 -14.10
C ASP A 39 3.68 1.54 -12.65
N ALA A 40 3.27 0.29 -12.35
CA ALA A 40 2.93 -0.11 -10.97
C ALA A 40 4.12 0.07 -10.01
N ARG A 41 5.33 -0.32 -10.45
CA ARG A 41 6.56 -0.23 -9.64
C ARG A 41 6.95 1.22 -9.36
N LEU A 42 6.96 2.08 -10.38
CA LEU A 42 7.28 3.50 -10.22
C LEU A 42 6.26 4.20 -9.32
N THR A 43 4.97 3.89 -9.50
CA THR A 43 3.89 4.44 -8.67
C THR A 43 4.03 4.03 -7.22
N LEU A 44 4.36 2.76 -6.96
CA LEU A 44 4.57 2.25 -5.61
C LEU A 44 5.75 2.92 -4.92
N MET A 45 6.86 3.12 -5.64
CA MET A 45 8.05 3.79 -5.11
C MET A 45 7.74 5.26 -4.79
N ASP A 46 7.09 5.97 -5.71
CA ASP A 46 6.66 7.36 -5.50
C ASP A 46 5.66 7.46 -4.32
N ALA A 47 4.72 6.51 -4.21
CA ALA A 47 3.79 6.45 -3.08
C ALA A 47 4.53 6.28 -1.76
N PHE A 48 5.54 5.41 -1.74
CA PHE A 48 6.37 5.18 -0.56
C PHE A 48 7.14 6.43 -0.16
N ASP A 49 7.87 7.05 -1.11
CA ASP A 49 8.71 8.23 -0.86
C ASP A 49 7.90 9.46 -0.41
N GLN A 50 6.65 9.56 -0.85
CA GLN A 50 5.74 10.63 -0.43
C GLN A 50 5.11 10.39 0.94
N SER A 51 5.23 9.18 1.51
CA SER A 51 4.62 8.87 2.80
C SER A 51 5.29 9.59 3.98
N PRO A 52 4.53 9.98 5.02
CA PRO A 52 5.09 10.57 6.23
C PRO A 52 6.11 9.66 6.92
N GLY A 53 5.93 8.33 6.83
CA GLY A 53 6.85 7.36 7.41
C GLY A 53 8.22 7.39 6.73
N ALA A 54 8.25 7.28 5.40
CA ALA A 54 9.49 7.36 4.63
C ALA A 54 10.19 8.71 4.82
N ARG A 55 9.41 9.82 4.76
CA ARG A 55 9.95 11.17 4.98
C ARG A 55 10.50 11.39 6.38
N ALA A 56 9.80 10.93 7.42
CA ALA A 56 10.26 11.05 8.80
C ALA A 56 11.53 10.24 9.06
N ALA A 57 11.66 9.08 8.41
CA ALA A 57 12.81 8.19 8.55
C ALA A 57 13.95 8.46 7.52
N SER A 58 13.79 9.44 6.63
CA SER A 58 14.71 9.70 5.52
C SER A 58 14.99 8.44 4.67
N LEU A 59 13.94 7.69 4.35
CA LEU A 59 13.99 6.52 3.50
C LEU A 59 13.54 6.88 2.08
N VAL A 60 14.22 6.31 1.10
CA VAL A 60 13.87 6.40 -0.32
C VAL A 60 13.81 4.99 -0.88
N ALA A 61 12.72 4.67 -1.58
CA ALA A 61 12.60 3.45 -2.35
C ALA A 61 13.35 3.61 -3.68
N GLU A 62 14.43 2.87 -3.84
CA GLU A 62 15.24 2.92 -5.07
C GLU A 62 14.81 1.88 -6.10
N HIS A 63 14.33 0.73 -5.63
CA HIS A 63 13.88 -0.37 -6.46
C HIS A 63 12.67 -1.06 -5.84
N ALA A 64 11.64 -1.34 -6.64
CA ALA A 64 10.60 -2.31 -6.31
C ALA A 64 10.85 -3.58 -7.12
N HIS A 65 10.79 -4.78 -6.52
CA HIS A 65 10.94 -6.04 -7.24
C HIS A 65 10.09 -7.15 -6.62
N SER A 66 10.16 -8.35 -7.20
CA SER A 66 9.39 -9.52 -6.77
C SER A 66 7.89 -9.22 -6.64
N ALA A 67 7.35 -8.50 -7.62
CA ALA A 67 5.95 -8.10 -7.60
C ALA A 67 5.07 -9.28 -8.02
N GLU A 68 4.27 -9.79 -7.09
CA GLU A 68 3.34 -10.91 -7.28
C GLU A 68 1.90 -10.45 -7.05
N GLU A 69 0.98 -10.98 -7.85
CA GLU A 69 -0.46 -10.76 -7.66
C GLU A 69 -0.95 -11.63 -6.49
N VAL A 70 -1.65 -11.01 -5.56
CA VAL A 70 -2.25 -11.67 -4.38
C VAL A 70 -3.73 -11.93 -4.61
N GLU A 71 -4.42 -10.96 -5.20
CA GLU A 71 -5.86 -11.00 -5.46
C GLU A 71 -6.20 -10.05 -6.60
N SER A 72 -7.23 -10.36 -7.36
CA SER A 72 -7.78 -9.50 -8.42
C SER A 72 -9.29 -9.52 -8.38
N SER A 73 -9.93 -8.41 -8.71
CA SER A 73 -11.37 -8.35 -8.94
C SER A 73 -11.74 -9.06 -10.24
N GLU A 74 -12.89 -9.73 -10.27
CA GLU A 74 -13.37 -10.47 -11.45
C GLU A 74 -13.55 -9.56 -12.68
N ASP A 75 -13.95 -8.31 -12.46
CA ASP A 75 -14.14 -7.29 -13.48
C ASP A 75 -12.84 -6.53 -13.83
N GLY A 76 -11.72 -6.85 -13.20
CA GLY A 76 -10.42 -6.22 -13.45
C GLY A 76 -10.32 -4.76 -13.01
N SER A 77 -11.28 -4.23 -12.25
CA SER A 77 -11.21 -2.85 -11.74
C SER A 77 -10.24 -2.70 -10.56
N ALA A 78 -9.87 -3.78 -9.89
CA ALA A 78 -8.87 -3.73 -8.83
C ALA A 78 -7.96 -4.95 -8.81
N ARG A 79 -6.73 -4.73 -8.33
CA ARG A 79 -5.68 -5.73 -8.22
C ARG A 79 -4.85 -5.49 -6.96
N ALA A 80 -4.72 -6.50 -6.12
CA ALA A 80 -3.85 -6.52 -4.96
C ALA A 80 -2.56 -7.24 -5.30
N CYS A 81 -1.44 -6.64 -4.94
CA CYS A 81 -0.11 -7.08 -5.25
C CYS A 81 0.75 -7.07 -3.99
N ARG A 82 1.82 -7.86 -4.00
CA ARG A 82 2.88 -7.82 -3.00
C ARG A 82 4.20 -7.58 -3.72
N ALA A 83 5.06 -6.75 -3.15
CA ALA A 83 6.40 -6.49 -3.68
C ALA A 83 7.40 -6.30 -2.54
N ILE A 84 8.68 -6.30 -2.91
CA ILE A 84 9.80 -5.93 -2.05
C ILE A 84 10.34 -4.59 -2.53
N LEU A 85 10.46 -3.63 -1.62
CA LEU A 85 11.15 -2.36 -1.85
C LEU A 85 12.56 -2.45 -1.29
N THR A 86 13.55 -2.10 -2.10
CA THR A 86 14.92 -1.81 -1.65
C THR A 86 15.01 -0.34 -1.29
N LEU A 87 15.40 -0.06 -0.04
CA LEU A 87 15.50 1.26 0.55
C LEU A 87 16.96 1.62 0.80
N ASN A 88 17.37 2.83 0.43
CA ASN A 88 18.72 3.38 0.70
C ASN A 88 19.88 2.39 0.42
N SER A 89 19.74 1.58 -0.63
CA SER A 89 20.66 0.58 -1.16
C SER A 89 21.02 -0.57 -0.22
N LYS A 90 20.28 -0.77 0.87
CA LYS A 90 20.67 -1.72 1.94
C LYS A 90 19.52 -2.44 2.60
N ASP A 91 18.38 -1.79 2.78
CA ASP A 91 17.26 -2.36 3.52
C ASP A 91 16.19 -2.87 2.55
N GLU A 92 15.61 -4.02 2.84
CA GLU A 92 14.49 -4.56 2.07
C GLU A 92 13.23 -4.53 2.91
N MET A 93 12.14 -4.05 2.34
CA MET A 93 10.84 -3.97 3.01
C MET A 93 9.76 -4.62 2.15
N LYS A 94 8.99 -5.52 2.75
CA LYS A 94 7.83 -6.13 2.11
C LYS A 94 6.64 -5.17 2.18
N VAL A 95 6.03 -4.93 1.04
CA VAL A 95 4.84 -4.09 0.93
C VAL A 95 3.72 -4.85 0.23
N THR A 96 2.50 -4.62 0.68
CA THR A 96 1.30 -5.01 -0.06
C THR A 96 0.67 -3.74 -0.61
N TYR A 97 0.24 -3.75 -1.86
CA TYR A 97 -0.39 -2.59 -2.48
C TYR A 97 -1.58 -3.01 -3.32
N THR A 98 -2.60 -2.16 -3.36
CA THR A 98 -3.80 -2.33 -4.16
C THR A 98 -3.86 -1.24 -5.22
N MET A 99 -4.18 -1.64 -6.44
CA MET A 99 -4.45 -0.73 -7.55
C MET A 99 -5.93 -0.79 -7.86
N LYS A 100 -6.56 0.36 -8.05
CA LYS A 100 -7.99 0.46 -8.38
C LYS A 100 -8.18 1.43 -9.53
N LEU A 101 -8.89 1.01 -10.57
CA LEU A 101 -9.27 1.85 -11.70
C LEU A 101 -10.33 2.87 -11.26
N MET A 102 -10.11 4.11 -11.68
CA MET A 102 -10.97 5.27 -11.43
C MET A 102 -11.81 5.56 -12.67
N GLU A 103 -12.92 6.29 -12.51
CA GLU A 103 -13.87 6.60 -13.60
C GLU A 103 -13.24 7.41 -14.75
N ASP A 104 -12.14 8.13 -14.49
CA ASP A 104 -11.40 8.92 -15.49
C ASP A 104 -10.33 8.10 -16.25
N GLY A 105 -10.28 6.79 -16.01
CA GLY A 105 -9.32 5.87 -16.60
C GLY A 105 -7.92 6.01 -16.02
N ARG A 106 -7.75 6.64 -14.86
CA ARG A 106 -6.52 6.51 -14.06
C ARG A 106 -6.65 5.34 -13.09
N PHE A 107 -5.54 4.85 -12.55
CA PHE A 107 -5.60 3.95 -11.39
C PHE A 107 -5.05 4.65 -10.15
N GLU A 108 -5.70 4.43 -9.01
CA GLU A 108 -5.22 4.79 -7.69
C GLU A 108 -4.43 3.61 -7.11
N LEU A 109 -3.24 3.86 -6.59
CA LEU A 109 -2.46 2.88 -5.83
C LEU A 109 -2.50 3.22 -4.35
N ASN A 110 -2.85 2.27 -3.50
CA ASN A 110 -2.71 2.37 -2.05
C ASN A 110 -1.75 1.28 -1.58
N TYR A 111 -0.89 1.55 -0.60
CA TYR A 111 0.03 0.54 -0.08
C TYR A 111 0.03 0.47 1.45
N ALA A 112 0.39 -0.70 1.95
CA ALA A 112 0.64 -0.98 3.35
C ALA A 112 2.05 -1.56 3.48
N ALA A 113 2.89 -0.85 4.23
CA ALA A 113 4.21 -1.32 4.61
C ALA A 113 4.11 -2.14 5.91
N GLY A 114 4.60 -3.38 5.86
CA GLY A 114 4.86 -4.16 7.07
C GLY A 114 6.29 -3.90 7.53
N TRP A 115 6.42 -3.31 8.73
CA TRP A 115 7.71 -3.11 9.41
C TRP A 115 7.91 -4.21 10.43
#